data_AF-A0A958H6D1-F1
#
_entry.id   AF-A0A958H6D1-F1
#
_cell.length_a   1.000
_cell.length_b   1.000
_cell.length_c   1.000
_cell.angle_alpha   90.00
_cell.angle_beta   90.00
_cell.angle_gamma   90.00
#
_symmetry.space_group_name_H-M   'P 1'
#
loop_
_entity.id
_entity.type
_entity.pdbx_description
1 polymer ?
#
loop_
_entity_poly.entity_id
_entity_poly.type
_entity_poly.pdbx_seq_one_letter_code
_entity_poly.pdbx_strand_id
1 'polypeptide(L)'
;GDAIGLLDDRLSARGDNPAAVLFTLLEQMDAGDAENITVYHGDQIDSTAAETLEQQLIAAYPDQRIEIIYGGQPHYHFIISTE
;
A
#
# COMPACT_ATOMS: atom_id res chain seq x y z
N GLY A 1 -11.39 -5.33 -13.67
CA GLY A 1 -10.06 -5.91 -13.91
C GLY A 1 -9.41 -6.00 -12.56
N ASP A 2 -8.76 -7.12 -12.26
CA ASP A 2 -8.34 -7.42 -10.90
C ASP A 2 -6.97 -6.80 -10.62
N ALA A 3 -6.79 -6.30 -9.40
CA ALA A 3 -5.50 -5.86 -8.91
C ALA A 3 -4.67 -7.07 -8.45
N ILE A 4 -3.36 -6.98 -8.64
CA ILE A 4 -2.41 -8.01 -8.20
C ILE A 4 -1.34 -7.38 -7.32
N GLY A 5 -0.87 -8.16 -6.34
CA GLY A 5 0.16 -7.77 -5.40
C GLY A 5 1.38 -8.67 -5.55
N LEU A 6 2.56 -8.04 -5.62
CA LEU A 6 3.84 -8.71 -5.67
C LEU A 6 4.55 -8.49 -4.33
N LEU A 7 5.02 -9.57 -3.72
CA LEU A 7 5.92 -9.55 -2.58
C LEU A 7 7.22 -10.23 -3.00
N ASP A 8 8.36 -9.54 -2.90
CA ASP A 8 9.66 -10.02 -3.38
C ASP A 8 9.61 -10.59 -4.82
N ASP A 9 9.02 -9.82 -5.75
CA ASP A 9 8.80 -10.19 -7.16
C ASP A 9 7.92 -11.44 -7.38
N ARG A 10 7.25 -11.94 -6.33
CA ARG A 10 6.34 -13.09 -6.42
C ARG A 10 4.90 -12.64 -6.28
N LEU A 11 4.04 -13.12 -7.18
CA LEU A 11 2.60 -12.94 -7.08
C LEU A 11 2.11 -13.57 -5.77
N SER A 12 1.60 -12.71 -4.87
CA SER A 12 1.21 -13.12 -3.51
C SER A 12 -0.23 -12.72 -3.16
N ALA A 13 -0.81 -11.76 -3.88
CA ALA A 13 -2.18 -11.32 -3.66
C ALA A 13 -2.91 -10.99 -4.98
N ARG A 14 -4.24 -11.16 -4.97
CA ARG A 14 -5.15 -10.74 -6.04
C ARG A 14 -6.44 -10.26 -5.39
N GLY A 15 -7.01 -9.17 -5.88
CA GLY A 15 -8.24 -8.60 -5.35
C GLY A 15 -8.96 -7.68 -6.31
N ASP A 16 -10.16 -7.27 -5.93
CA ASP A 16 -11.04 -6.46 -6.77
C ASP A 16 -10.58 -5.01 -6.91
N ASN A 17 -9.76 -4.52 -5.98
CA ASN A 17 -9.19 -3.18 -6.02
C ASN A 17 -7.76 -3.11 -5.45
N PRO A 18 -6.95 -2.11 -5.85
CA PRO A 18 -5.57 -1.97 -5.39
C PRO A 18 -5.40 -1.80 -3.87
N ALA A 19 -6.33 -1.13 -3.19
CA ALA A 19 -6.23 -0.91 -1.74
C ALA A 19 -6.40 -2.22 -0.95
N ALA A 20 -7.37 -3.06 -1.32
CA ALA A 20 -7.56 -4.37 -0.70
C ALA A 20 -6.31 -5.25 -0.85
N VAL A 21 -5.70 -5.25 -2.04
CA VAL A 21 -4.44 -5.97 -2.29
C VAL A 21 -3.29 -5.40 -1.45
N LEU A 22 -3.20 -4.08 -1.30
CA LEU A 22 -2.20 -3.42 -0.47
C LEU A 22 -2.30 -3.87 0.99
N PHE A 23 -3.51 -3.93 1.57
CA PHE A 23 -3.68 -4.40 2.95
C PHE A 23 -3.28 -5.87 3.11
N THR A 24 -3.62 -6.73 2.13
CA THR A 24 -3.17 -8.13 2.13
C THR A 24 -1.64 -8.23 2.08
N LEU A 25 -0.96 -7.37 1.31
CA LEU A 25 0.50 -7.36 1.29
C LEU A 25 1.08 -6.91 2.63
N LEU A 26 0.54 -5.87 3.26
CA LEU A 26 0.99 -5.40 4.57
C LEU A 26 0.87 -6.48 5.65
N GLU A 27 -0.22 -7.25 5.66
CA GLU A 27 -0.37 -8.39 6.55
C GLU A 27 0.70 -9.46 6.30
N GLN A 28 1.02 -9.74 5.02
CA GLN A 28 2.06 -10.71 4.66
C GLN A 28 3.49 -10.22 4.95
N MET A 29 3.68 -8.90 5.06
CA MET A 29 4.94 -8.25 5.41
C MET A 29 5.12 -8.09 6.93
N ASP A 30 4.20 -8.61 7.75
CA ASP A 30 4.16 -8.42 9.20
C ASP A 30 4.25 -6.93 9.59
N ALA A 31 3.56 -6.05 8.85
CA ALA A 31 3.64 -4.60 9.01
C ALA A 31 3.23 -4.09 10.41
N GLY A 32 2.54 -4.92 11.21
CA GLY A 32 2.23 -4.61 12.61
C GLY A 32 3.46 -4.60 13.52
N ASP A 33 4.55 -5.29 13.14
CA ASP A 33 5.82 -5.30 13.87
C ASP A 33 6.83 -4.28 13.31
N ALA A 34 6.49 -3.61 12.21
CA ALA A 34 7.30 -2.54 11.61
C ALA A 34 7.19 -1.24 12.42
N GLU A 35 8.26 -0.43 12.41
CA GLU A 35 8.26 0.94 12.92
C GLU A 35 7.57 1.89 11.93
N ASN A 36 7.79 1.68 10.63
CA ASN A 36 7.32 2.58 9.57
C ASN A 36 6.69 1.81 8.39
N ILE A 37 5.58 2.33 7.89
CA ILE A 37 4.92 1.88 6.65
C ILE A 37 4.92 3.05 5.67
N THR A 38 5.73 2.92 4.62
CA THR A 38 5.79 3.90 3.53
C THR A 38 5.07 3.37 2.30
N VAL A 39 4.14 4.16 1.76
CA VAL A 39 3.39 3.85 0.53
C VAL A 39 3.67 4.91 -0.52
N TYR A 40 4.27 4.48 -1.63
CA TYR A 40 4.46 5.30 -2.82
C TYR A 40 3.30 5.09 -3.78
N HIS A 41 2.52 6.13 -4.07
CA HIS A 41 1.43 6.02 -5.05
C HIS A 41 1.86 6.47 -6.44
N GLY A 42 1.36 5.78 -7.47
CA GLY A 42 1.60 6.10 -8.87
C GLY A 42 0.79 7.31 -9.36
N ASP A 43 1.06 7.72 -10.61
CA ASP A 43 0.38 8.85 -11.29
C ASP A 43 -1.11 8.59 -11.56
N GLN A 44 -1.54 7.33 -11.47
CA GLN A 44 -2.93 6.93 -11.65
C GLN A 44 -3.78 7.12 -10.39
N ILE A 45 -3.16 7.40 -9.23
CA ILE A 45 -3.84 7.59 -7.96
C ILE A 45 -3.97 9.10 -7.71
N ASP A 46 -5.20 9.58 -7.63
CA ASP A 46 -5.50 10.98 -7.33
C ASP A 46 -5.36 11.28 -5.83
N SER A 47 -5.25 12.57 -5.50
CA SER A 47 -5.05 13.03 -4.12
C SER A 47 -6.15 12.55 -3.16
N THR A 48 -7.41 12.49 -3.60
CA THR A 48 -8.52 12.05 -2.74
C THR A 48 -8.42 10.55 -2.43
N ALA A 49 -8.02 9.73 -3.40
CA ALA A 49 -7.76 8.32 -3.16
C ALA A 49 -6.56 8.10 -2.23
N ALA A 50 -5.49 8.89 -2.39
CA ALA A 50 -4.32 8.83 -1.51
C ALA A 50 -4.65 9.22 -0.06
N GLU A 51 -5.39 10.32 0.15
CA GLU A 51 -5.86 10.74 1.49
C GLU A 51 -6.77 9.68 2.12
N THR A 52 -7.67 9.08 1.33
CA THR A 52 -8.55 8.01 1.81
C THR A 52 -7.74 6.79 2.26
N LEU A 53 -6.72 6.41 1.50
CA LEU A 53 -5.84 5.31 1.83
C LEU A 53 -5.03 5.59 3.11
N GLU A 54 -4.51 6.81 3.26
CA GLU A 54 -3.79 7.24 4.46
C GLU A 54 -4.65 7.08 5.72
N GLN A 55 -5.90 7.54 5.68
CA GLN A 55 -6.82 7.40 6.81
C GLN A 55 -7.12 5.94 7.14
N GLN A 56 -7.23 5.07 6.13
CA GLN A 56 -7.42 3.63 6.35
C GLN A 56 -6.20 2.99 6.98
N LEU A 57 -4.99 3.38 6.55
CA LEU A 57 -3.73 2.88 7.12
C LEU A 57 -3.56 3.31 8.58
N ILE A 58 -3.80 4.58 8.89
CA ILE A 58 -3.74 5.09 10.28
C ILE A 58 -4.74 4.35 11.17
N ALA A 59 -5.93 4.02 10.66
CA ALA A 59 -6.92 3.27 11.42
C ALA A 59 -6.54 1.80 11.64
N ALA A 60 -5.89 1.17 10.65
CA ALA A 60 -5.47 -0.23 10.71
C ALA A 60 -4.16 -0.44 11.50
N TYR A 61 -3.26 0.53 11.42
CA TYR A 61 -1.91 0.52 11.97
C TYR A 61 -1.68 1.76 12.83
N PRO A 62 -2.42 1.92 13.96
CA PRO A 62 -2.40 3.14 14.76
C PRO A 62 -1.09 3.38 15.52
N ASP A 63 -0.29 2.33 15.71
CA ASP A 63 0.98 2.39 16.44
C ASP A 63 2.18 2.61 15.50
N GLN A 64 1.98 2.47 14.19
CA GLN A 64 3.01 2.61 13.16
C GLN A 64 3.09 4.05 12.64
N ARG A 65 4.28 4.47 12.21
CA ARG A 65 4.39 5.67 11.38
C ARG A 65 3.88 5.34 9.98
N ILE A 66 2.98 6.17 9.45
CA ILE A 66 2.46 6.04 8.09
C ILE A 66 2.97 7.21 7.26
N GLU A 67 3.56 6.92 6.11
CA GLU A 67 4.01 7.92 5.14
C GLU A 67 3.46 7.60 3.75
N ILE A 68 2.66 8.52 3.18
CA ILE A 68 2.15 8.42 1.81
C ILE A 68 2.90 9.42 0.95
N ILE A 69 3.60 8.92 -0.07
CA ILE A 69 4.49 9.71 -0.93
C ILE A 69 4.04 9.57 -2.38
N TYR A 70 4.00 10.69 -3.11
CA TYR A 70 3.81 10.64 -4.55
C TYR A 70 5.06 10.06 -5.24
N GLY A 71 4.96 8.83 -5.75
CA GLY A 71 6.03 8.14 -6.44
C GLY A 71 6.09 8.42 -7.94
N GLY A 72 4.97 8.88 -8.55
CA GLY A 72 4.90 9.24 -9.97
C GLY A 72 5.16 8.08 -10.94
N GLN A 73 5.05 6.84 -10.47
CA GLN A 73 5.31 5.66 -11.27
C GLN A 73 4.16 5.42 -12.26
N PRO A 74 4.45 5.22 -13.55
CA PRO A 74 3.42 5.06 -14.57
C PRO A 74 2.84 3.63 -14.67
N HIS A 75 3.45 2.65 -14.01
CA HIS A 75 3.12 1.23 -14.17
C HIS A 75 2.58 0.55 -12.91
N TYR A 76 2.73 1.18 -11.74
CA TYR A 76 2.32 0.62 -10.46
C TYR A 76 1.32 1.56 -9.78
N HIS A 77 0.25 0.98 -9.23
CA HIS A 77 -0.69 1.74 -8.39
C HIS A 77 -0.01 2.16 -7.09
N PHE A 78 0.67 1.21 -6.44
CA PHE A 78 1.38 1.40 -5.18
C PHE A 78 2.69 0.61 -5.15
N ILE A 79 3.69 1.15 -4.47
CA ILE A 79 4.84 0.42 -3.95
C ILE A 79 4.86 0.62 -2.44
N ILE A 80 5.13 -0.45 -1.69
CA ILE A 80 5.07 -0.48 -0.24
C ILE A 80 6.45 -0.82 0.30
N SER A 81 6.87 -0.14 1.36
CA SER A 81 8.06 -0.44 2.14
C SER A 81 7.68 -0.47 3.61
N THR A 82 8.14 -1.50 4.33
CA THR A 82 8.00 -1.62 5.79
C THR A 82 9.40 -1.72 6.40
N GLU A 83 9.66 -0.94 7.44
CA GLU A 83 10.93 -0.90 8.16
C GLU A 83 10.72 -1.12 9.66
#